data_AF-A0A527HBC5-F1
#
_entry.id   AF-A0A527HBC5-F1
#
_cell.length_a   1.000
_cell.length_b   1.000
_cell.length_c   1.000
_cell.angle_alpha   90.00
_cell.angle_beta   90.00
_cell.angle_gamma   90.00
#
_symmetry.space_group_name_H-M   'P 1'
#
loop_
_entity.id
_entity.type
_entity.pdbx_description
1 polymer ?
#
loop_
_entity_poly.entity_id
_entity_poly.type
_entity_poly.pdbx_seq_one_letter_code
_entity_poly.pdbx_strand_id
1 'polypeptide(L)'
;DLAARFSAENLRCYSNDDLIGVEIGGALKNVFAIAAGAVTGAGLGASAQAAMVTRGFVELRRIGAAFGARPETLMGLSGLGDLLLTCSSTQSRNFAYGLALGQGKPLAGLPLAEG
;
A
#
# COMPACT_ATOMS: atom_id res chain seq x y z
N ASP A 1 20.59 -4.09 15.90
CA ASP A 1 21.01 -2.79 16.48
C ASP A 1 20.03 -1.67 16.14
N LEU A 2 19.88 -1.26 14.87
CA LEU A 2 18.96 -0.17 14.47
C LEU A 2 17.52 -0.33 14.99
N ALA A 3 16.90 -1.50 14.84
CA ALA A 3 15.53 -1.73 15.31
C ALA A 3 15.38 -1.49 16.83
N ALA A 4 16.40 -1.81 17.64
CA ALA A 4 16.37 -1.53 19.07
C ALA A 4 16.48 -0.03 19.36
N ARG A 5 17.33 0.68 18.60
CA ARG A 5 17.52 2.14 18.75
C ARG A 5 16.31 2.97 18.32
N PHE A 6 15.54 2.49 17.34
CA PHE A 6 14.31 3.14 16.88
C PHE A 6 13.07 2.74 17.68
N SER A 7 13.15 1.69 18.52
CA SER A 7 12.02 1.27 19.33
C SER A 7 11.87 2.17 20.57
N ALA A 8 10.62 2.41 20.97
CA ALA A 8 10.21 3.15 22.16
C ALA A 8 9.00 2.45 22.81
N GLU A 9 8.51 2.98 23.94
CA GLU A 9 7.39 2.40 24.69
C GLU A 9 6.13 2.16 23.83
N ASN A 10 5.84 3.08 22.91
CA ASN A 10 4.69 3.04 22.01
C ASN A 10 5.05 2.70 20.55
N LEU A 11 6.31 2.35 20.26
CA LEU A 11 6.79 2.07 18.92
C LEU A 11 7.69 0.83 18.93
N ARG A 12 7.22 -0.27 18.37
CA ARG A 12 8.02 -1.49 18.24
C ARG A 12 8.50 -1.67 16.81
N CYS A 13 9.81 -1.56 16.60
CA CYS A 13 10.42 -1.80 15.30
C CYS A 13 10.81 -3.27 15.13
N TYR A 14 10.62 -3.80 13.92
CA TYR A 14 11.05 -5.13 13.52
C TYR A 14 12.10 -4.99 12.43
N SER A 15 13.23 -5.67 12.58
CA SER A 15 14.25 -5.74 11.54
C SER A 15 13.93 -6.87 10.56
N ASN A 16 14.16 -6.61 9.27
CA ASN A 16 14.09 -7.61 8.21
C ASN A 16 15.33 -7.45 7.32
N ASP A 17 15.94 -8.57 6.92
CA ASP A 17 17.09 -8.65 6.02
C ASP A 17 16.69 -8.80 4.54
N ASP A 18 15.40 -8.97 4.24
CA ASP A 18 14.86 -8.93 2.87
C ASP A 18 14.52 -7.50 2.45
N LEU A 19 15.55 -6.77 2.06
CA LEU A 19 15.42 -5.40 1.54
C LEU A 19 14.51 -5.35 0.31
N ILE A 20 14.64 -6.32 -0.61
CA ILE A 20 13.84 -6.38 -1.85
C ILE A 20 12.35 -6.46 -1.51
N GLY A 21 11.95 -7.36 -0.59
CA GLY A 21 10.57 -7.48 -0.17
C GLY A 21 10.02 -6.23 0.52
N VAL A 22 10.85 -5.56 1.32
CA VAL A 22 10.45 -4.31 1.99
C VAL A 22 10.25 -3.19 0.97
N GLU A 23 11.17 -3.02 0.02
CA GLU A 23 11.09 -1.98 -1.02
C GLU A 23 9.90 -2.20 -1.96
N ILE A 24 9.70 -3.44 -2.43
CA ILE A 24 8.56 -3.77 -3.30
C ILE A 24 7.23 -3.56 -2.58
N GLY A 25 7.12 -3.99 -1.32
CA GLY A 25 5.92 -3.75 -0.52
C GLY A 25 5.62 -2.25 -0.35
N GLY A 26 6.65 -1.47 0.00
CA GLY A 26 6.52 -0.03 0.22
C GLY A 26 6.23 0.79 -1.04
N ALA A 27 6.74 0.37 -2.20
CA ALA A 27 6.50 1.05 -3.47
C ALA A 27 5.15 0.67 -4.08
N LEU A 28 4.86 -0.63 -4.22
CA LEU A 28 3.67 -1.07 -4.96
C LEU A 28 2.36 -0.79 -4.23
N LYS A 29 2.37 -0.70 -2.89
CA LYS A 29 1.17 -0.31 -2.13
C LYS A 29 0.56 1.02 -2.61
N ASN A 30 1.40 1.94 -3.09
CA ASN A 30 0.97 3.28 -3.51
C ASN A 30 0.12 3.20 -4.79
N VAL A 31 0.52 2.35 -5.73
CA VAL A 31 -0.23 2.07 -6.96
C VAL A 31 -1.58 1.43 -6.62
N PHE A 32 -1.58 0.44 -5.73
CA PHE A 32 -2.81 -0.22 -5.30
C PHE A 32 -3.75 0.72 -4.53
N ALA A 33 -3.20 1.67 -3.77
CA ALA A 33 -4.00 2.68 -3.08
C ALA A 33 -4.74 3.61 -4.04
N ILE A 34 -4.12 4.00 -5.16
CA ILE A 34 -4.81 4.76 -6.22
C ILE A 34 -5.97 3.94 -6.78
N ALA A 35 -5.74 2.67 -7.12
CA ALA A 35 -6.78 1.81 -7.65
C ALA A 35 -7.92 1.56 -6.63
N ALA A 36 -7.60 1.34 -5.35
CA ALA A 36 -8.58 1.22 -4.29
C ALA A 36 -9.39 2.52 -4.12
N GLY A 37 -8.72 3.67 -4.13
CA GLY A 37 -9.37 4.99 -4.11
C GLY A 37 -10.32 5.17 -5.29
N ALA A 38 -9.91 4.79 -6.51
CA ALA A 38 -10.74 4.89 -7.71
C ALA A 38 -12.00 4.03 -7.62
N VAL A 39 -11.88 2.79 -7.12
CA VAL A 39 -13.02 1.90 -6.86
C VAL A 39 -13.99 2.52 -5.85
N THR A 40 -13.48 3.11 -4.77
CA THR A 40 -14.30 3.83 -3.79
C THR A 40 -14.94 5.09 -4.40
N GLY A 41 -14.20 5.84 -5.21
CA GLY A 41 -14.65 7.08 -5.85
C GLY A 41 -15.76 6.85 -6.86
N ALA A 42 -15.72 5.71 -7.56
CA ALA A 42 -16.75 5.25 -8.47
C ALA A 42 -18.01 4.71 -7.77
N GLY A 43 -18.03 4.63 -6.42
CA GLY A 43 -19.20 4.20 -5.66
C GLY A 43 -19.52 2.71 -5.75
N LEU A 44 -18.53 1.86 -6.07
CA LEU A 44 -18.73 0.42 -6.30
C LEU A 44 -18.96 -0.40 -5.01
N GLY A 45 -18.78 0.21 -3.84
CA GLY A 45 -19.02 -0.38 -2.53
C GLY A 45 -17.85 -1.18 -1.95
N ALA A 46 -17.99 -1.59 -0.69
CA ALA A 46 -16.93 -2.20 0.10
C ALA A 46 -16.44 -3.54 -0.47
N SER A 47 -17.33 -4.34 -1.08
CA SER A 47 -16.96 -5.63 -1.68
C SER A 47 -16.02 -5.45 -2.87
N ALA A 48 -16.24 -4.44 -3.71
CA ALA A 48 -15.37 -4.14 -4.85
C ALA A 48 -13.99 -3.67 -4.37
N GLN A 49 -13.94 -2.84 -3.33
CA GLN A 49 -12.69 -2.40 -2.71
C GLN A 49 -11.91 -3.58 -2.12
N ALA A 50 -12.58 -4.46 -1.37
CA ALA A 50 -11.96 -5.64 -0.78
C ALA A 50 -11.43 -6.60 -1.87
N ALA A 51 -12.19 -6.81 -2.94
CA ALA A 51 -11.76 -7.59 -4.09
C ALA A 51 -10.53 -6.98 -4.76
N MET A 52 -10.53 -5.66 -4.98
CA MET A 52 -9.38 -4.93 -5.54
C MET A 52 -8.12 -5.13 -4.68
N VAL A 53 -8.19 -4.87 -3.38
CA VAL A 53 -7.02 -5.01 -2.49
C VAL A 53 -6.52 -6.45 -2.45
N THR A 54 -7.43 -7.43 -2.36
CA THR A 54 -7.05 -8.86 -2.32
C THR A 54 -6.36 -9.29 -3.63
N ARG A 55 -6.88 -8.85 -4.78
CA ARG A 55 -6.28 -9.14 -6.09
C ARG A 55 -4.95 -8.43 -6.28
N GLY A 56 -4.86 -7.16 -5.87
CA GLY A 56 -3.61 -6.39 -5.88
C GLY A 56 -2.53 -7.04 -5.02
N PHE A 57 -2.90 -7.60 -3.85
CA PHE A 57 -1.95 -8.33 -3.02
C PHE A 57 -1.41 -9.60 -3.69
N VAL A 58 -2.24 -10.32 -4.46
CA VAL A 58 -1.76 -11.46 -5.26
C VAL A 58 -0.76 -11.02 -6.32
N GLU A 59 -0.98 -9.88 -6.97
CA GLU A 59 -0.04 -9.30 -7.93
C GLU A 59 1.26 -8.85 -7.26
N LEU A 60 1.18 -8.17 -6.12
CA LEU A 60 2.32 -7.78 -5.29
C LEU A 60 3.20 -8.98 -4.97
N ARG A 61 2.61 -10.11 -4.57
CA ARG A 61 3.35 -11.35 -4.30
C ARG A 61 4.01 -11.94 -5.55
N ARG A 62 3.35 -11.90 -6.71
CA ARG A 62 3.94 -12.39 -7.97
C ARG A 62 5.11 -11.52 -8.42
N ILE A 63 4.96 -10.21 -8.34
CA ILE A 63 6.02 -9.26 -8.66
C ILE A 63 7.18 -9.47 -7.68
N GLY A 64 6.90 -9.48 -6.37
CA GLY A 64 7.91 -9.74 -5.35
C GLY A 64 8.69 -11.02 -5.60
N ALA A 65 7.99 -12.13 -5.87
CA ALA A 65 8.64 -13.40 -6.19
C ALA A 65 9.54 -13.32 -7.45
N ALA A 66 9.10 -12.59 -8.49
CA ALA A 66 9.90 -12.40 -9.70
C ALA A 66 11.19 -11.61 -9.45
N PHE A 67 11.21 -10.73 -8.45
CA PHE A 67 12.39 -9.97 -8.03
C PHE A 67 13.19 -10.65 -6.90
N GLY A 68 12.76 -11.82 -6.42
CA GLY A 68 13.44 -12.56 -5.35
C GLY A 68 13.07 -12.15 -3.93
N ALA A 69 11.98 -11.40 -3.73
CA ALA A 69 11.44 -11.10 -2.41
C ALA A 69 10.91 -12.37 -1.72
N ARG A 70 11.05 -12.42 -0.39
CA ARG A 70 10.53 -13.53 0.41
C ARG A 70 9.03 -13.33 0.68
N PRO A 71 8.18 -14.36 0.46
CA PRO A 71 6.74 -14.26 0.70
C PRO A 71 6.39 -13.78 2.12
N GLU A 72 7.18 -14.17 3.12
CA GLU A 72 6.98 -13.84 4.53
C GLU A 72 7.11 -12.33 4.78
N THR A 73 8.04 -11.66 4.09
CA THR A 73 8.20 -10.20 4.14
C THR A 73 6.95 -9.49 3.63
N LEU A 74 6.40 -9.96 2.51
CA LEU A 74 5.22 -9.36 1.88
C LEU A 74 3.94 -9.61 2.69
N MET A 75 3.87 -10.72 3.42
CA MET A 75 2.80 -11.01 4.38
C MET A 75 2.93 -10.20 5.68
N GLY A 76 4.09 -9.60 5.93
CA GLY A 76 4.39 -8.83 7.13
C GLY A 76 3.92 -7.37 7.09
N LEU A 77 4.45 -6.58 8.04
CA LEU A 77 4.04 -5.18 8.24
C LEU A 77 4.36 -4.27 7.06
N SER A 78 5.49 -4.47 6.39
CA SER A 78 5.93 -3.65 5.24
C SER A 78 5.18 -3.94 3.93
N GLY A 79 4.48 -5.07 3.85
CA GLY A 79 3.69 -5.47 2.68
C GLY A 79 2.19 -5.37 2.97
N LEU A 80 1.61 -6.45 3.48
CA LEU A 80 0.17 -6.55 3.73
C LEU A 80 -0.34 -5.51 4.72
N GLY A 81 0.37 -5.29 5.83
CA GLY A 81 -0.06 -4.35 6.87
C GLY A 81 -0.19 -2.92 6.31
N ASP A 82 0.87 -2.45 5.67
CA ASP A 82 0.92 -1.11 5.08
C ASP A 82 -0.02 -0.96 3.87
N LEU A 83 -0.15 -2.00 3.03
CA LEU A 83 -1.12 -2.03 1.94
C LEU A 83 -2.55 -1.82 2.45
N LEU A 84 -2.97 -2.56 3.48
CA LEU A 84 -4.31 -2.45 4.04
C LEU A 84 -4.58 -1.05 4.61
N LEU A 85 -3.63 -0.48 5.35
CA LEU A 85 -3.74 0.87 5.89
C LEU A 85 -3.85 1.92 4.77
N THR A 86 -2.95 1.83 3.79
CA THR A 86 -2.86 2.80 2.69
C THR A 86 -4.08 2.76 1.77
N CYS A 87 -4.68 1.59 1.55
CA CYS A 87 -5.86 1.39 0.71
C CYS A 87 -7.21 1.68 1.39
N SER A 88 -7.21 2.06 2.67
CA SER A 88 -8.45 2.20 3.47
C SER A 88 -8.64 3.61 4.05
N SER A 89 -7.74 4.56 3.75
CA SER A 89 -7.75 5.88 4.39
C SER A 89 -7.52 7.00 3.40
N THR A 90 -8.31 8.07 3.51
CA THR A 90 -8.12 9.32 2.77
C THR A 90 -6.91 10.13 3.25
N GLN A 91 -6.28 9.76 4.36
CA GLN A 91 -4.99 10.33 4.77
C GLN A 91 -3.85 9.86 3.85
N SER A 92 -4.02 8.74 3.15
CA SER A 92 -3.13 8.36 2.06
C SER A 92 -3.38 9.29 0.87
N ARG A 93 -2.35 10.07 0.49
CA ARG A 93 -2.36 10.94 -0.70
C ARG A 93 -2.74 10.16 -1.96
N ASN A 94 -2.20 8.95 -2.11
CA ASN A 94 -2.48 8.07 -3.25
C ASN A 94 -3.94 7.59 -3.27
N PHE A 95 -4.50 7.24 -2.11
CA PHE A 95 -5.91 6.87 -2.03
C PHE A 95 -6.83 8.06 -2.33
N ALA A 96 -6.53 9.23 -1.76
CA ALA A 96 -7.29 10.45 -2.01
C ALA A 96 -7.24 10.87 -3.49
N TYR A 97 -6.08 10.72 -4.13
CA TYR A 97 -5.92 10.92 -5.57
C TYR A 97 -6.79 9.95 -6.37
N GLY A 98 -6.72 8.66 -6.05
CA GLY A 98 -7.59 7.63 -6.63
C GLY A 98 -9.07 7.95 -6.46
N LEU A 99 -9.47 8.40 -5.26
CA LEU A 99 -10.84 8.80 -4.95
C LEU A 99 -11.33 9.94 -5.87
N ALA A 100 -10.50 10.98 -6.05
CA ALA A 100 -10.82 12.08 -6.96
C ALA A 100 -10.93 11.59 -8.43
N LEU A 101 -10.04 10.69 -8.85
CA LEU A 101 -10.08 10.06 -10.17
C LEU A 101 -11.39 9.28 -10.38
N GLY A 102 -11.78 8.42 -9.44
CA GLY A 102 -13.03 7.66 -9.52
C GLY A 102 -14.29 8.53 -9.51
N GLN A 103 -14.21 9.73 -8.92
CA GLN A 103 -15.29 10.72 -8.91
C GLN A 103 -15.32 11.60 -10.17
N GLY A 104 -14.36 11.45 -11.10
CA GLY A 104 -14.23 12.29 -12.28
C GLY A 104 -13.84 13.74 -11.97
N LYS A 105 -13.23 14.00 -10.81
CA LYS A 105 -12.78 15.34 -10.42
C LYS A 105 -11.48 15.72 -11.14
N PRO A 106 -11.24 17.03 -11.36
CA PRO A 106 -9.94 17.50 -11.84
C PRO A 106 -8.81 17.05 -10.90
N LEU A 107 -7.72 16.55 -11.49
CA LEU A 107 -6.55 16.05 -10.75
C LEU A 107 -5.44 17.09 -10.61
N ALA A 108 -5.57 18.22 -11.30
CA ALA A 108 -4.57 19.29 -11.27
C ALA A 108 -4.37 19.79 -9.84
N GLY A 109 -3.12 19.73 -9.35
CA GLY A 109 -2.73 20.20 -8.02
C GLY A 109 -3.04 19.22 -6.88
N LEU A 110 -3.55 18.02 -7.16
CA LEU A 110 -3.67 16.99 -6.12
C LEU A 110 -2.31 16.34 -5.85
N PRO A 111 -1.88 16.30 -4.58
CA PRO A 111 -0.58 15.74 -4.22
C PRO A 111 -0.59 14.22 -4.33
N LEU A 112 0.46 13.64 -4.89
CA LEU A 112 0.78 12.21 -4.78
C LEU A 112 1.80 12.02 -3.66
N ALA A 113 2.04 10.78 -3.22
CA ALA A 113 3.07 10.53 -2.22
C ALA A 113 4.47 10.97 -2.70
N GLU A 114 4.71 10.85 -4.01
CA GLU A 114 6.00 11.09 -4.67
C GLU A 114 5.96 12.29 -5.64
N GLY A 115 4.91 13.11 -5.60
CA GLY A 115 4.73 14.28 -6.47
C GLY A 115 3.97 15.40 -5.77
#